data_AF-A0A291IRG9-F1
#
_entry.id   AF-A0A291IRG9-F1
#
_cell.length_a   1.000
_cell.length_b   1.000
_cell.length_c   1.000
_cell.angle_alpha   90.00
_cell.angle_beta   90.00
_cell.angle_gamma   90.00
#
_symmetry.space_group_name_H-M   'P 1'
#
loop_
_entity.id
_entity.type
_entity.pdbx_description
1 polymer ?
#
loop_
_entity_poly.entity_id
_entity_poly.type
_entity_poly.pdbx_seq_one_letter_code
_entity_poly.pdbx_strand_id
1 'polypeptide(L)'
;MNKKWTIERNKNGSLKVIEQTDGPYETREEAVIKAKELAKDSKTILKVYNDDDTLYETSNYTSILSPTEWSLKLKSDFKIAKAEYLISKKREKDLKTAIKKAHVVRDIDKERKLKIRLNETILKKRRNEINYREARQRLQEGMRTLRRAKRKQEKNNIEVI
;
A
#
# COMPACT_ATOMS: atom_id res chain seq x y z
N MET A 1 4.97 41.57 -9.42
CA MET A 1 4.13 41.00 -8.34
C MET A 1 4.85 39.78 -7.83
N ASN A 2 5.11 39.66 -6.52
CA ASN A 2 5.70 38.44 -5.97
C ASN A 2 4.68 37.32 -6.10
N LYS A 3 5.03 36.30 -6.89
CA LYS A 3 4.24 35.08 -7.05
C LYS A 3 4.26 34.32 -5.71
N LYS A 4 3.10 33.96 -5.16
CA LYS A 4 2.99 33.13 -3.94
C LYS A 4 2.26 31.83 -4.25
N TRP A 5 2.37 30.85 -3.36
CA TRP A 5 1.81 29.51 -3.55
C TRP A 5 0.89 29.11 -2.40
N THR A 6 -0.19 28.40 -2.72
CA THR A 6 -1.19 27.91 -1.77
C THR A 6 -1.45 26.42 -1.99
N ILE A 7 -1.81 25.72 -0.91
CA ILE A 7 -2.21 24.32 -0.93
C ILE A 7 -3.72 24.24 -0.66
N GLU A 8 -4.48 23.74 -1.62
CA GLU A 8 -5.93 23.58 -1.51
C GLU A 8 -6.33 22.11 -1.50
N ARG A 9 -7.38 21.78 -0.75
CA ARG A 9 -7.95 20.43 -0.75
C ARG A 9 -9.19 20.40 -1.63
N ASN A 10 -9.15 19.58 -2.68
CA ASN A 10 -10.30 19.38 -3.55
C ASN A 10 -11.40 18.57 -2.86
N LYS A 11 -12.63 18.66 -3.38
CA LYS A 11 -13.81 17.89 -2.90
C LYS A 11 -13.59 16.38 -2.91
N ASN A 12 -12.70 15.87 -3.76
CA ASN A 12 -12.33 14.45 -3.84
C ASN A 12 -11.21 14.05 -2.85
N GLY A 13 -10.81 14.96 -1.95
CA GLY A 13 -9.80 14.73 -0.92
C GLY A 13 -8.34 14.88 -1.38
N SER A 14 -8.09 15.08 -2.68
CA SER A 14 -6.74 15.32 -3.23
C SER A 14 -6.23 16.72 -2.88
N LEU A 15 -4.92 16.85 -2.65
CA LEU A 15 -4.27 18.14 -2.44
C LEU A 15 -3.80 18.73 -3.77
N LYS A 16 -4.02 20.03 -3.94
CA LYS A 16 -3.65 20.84 -5.10
C LYS A 16 -2.66 21.92 -4.66
N VAL A 17 -1.54 22.06 -5.35
CA VAL A 17 -0.63 23.20 -5.19
C VAL A 17 -0.88 24.16 -6.35
N ILE A 18 -1.22 25.42 -6.04
CA ILE A 18 -1.62 26.44 -7.01
C ILE A 18 -0.87 27.74 -6.73
N GLU A 19 -0.54 28.46 -7.80
CA GLU A 19 -0.03 29.84 -7.72
C GLU A 19 -1.18 30.82 -7.44
N GLN A 20 -1.01 31.70 -6.45
CA GLN A 20 -1.96 32.74 -6.08
C GLN A 20 -1.25 34.07 -5.78
N THR A 21 -1.99 35.17 -5.86
CA THR A 21 -1.49 36.51 -5.50
C THR A 21 -1.24 36.67 -4.01
N ASP A 22 -1.96 35.91 -3.17
CA ASP A 22 -1.73 35.82 -1.75
C ASP A 22 -1.79 34.36 -1.28
N GLY A 23 -0.64 33.86 -0.85
CA GLY A 23 -0.43 32.48 -0.45
C GLY A 23 0.61 32.40 0.67
N PRO A 24 0.56 31.37 1.52
CA PRO A 24 1.45 31.24 2.67
C PRO A 24 2.90 30.86 2.31
N TYR A 25 3.16 30.40 1.08
CA TYR A 25 4.48 29.94 0.66
C TYR A 25 5.09 30.86 -0.39
N GLU A 26 6.33 31.27 -0.18
CA GLU A 26 7.05 32.16 -1.10
C GLU A 26 7.58 31.42 -2.33
N THR A 27 7.86 30.12 -2.19
CA THR A 27 8.40 29.28 -3.26
C THR A 27 7.52 28.08 -3.54
N ARG A 28 7.59 27.61 -4.79
CA ARG A 28 6.91 26.38 -5.20
C ARG A 28 7.47 25.17 -4.46
N GLU A 29 8.79 25.09 -4.27
CA GLU A 29 9.42 23.97 -3.57
C GLU A 29 8.87 23.84 -2.14
N GLU A 30 8.77 24.94 -1.41
CA GLU A 30 8.25 24.96 -0.04
C GLU A 30 6.80 24.47 0.03
N ALA A 31 5.94 25.01 -0.86
CA ALA A 31 4.55 24.58 -0.96
C ALA A 31 4.43 23.09 -1.31
N VAL A 32 5.29 22.57 -2.20
CA VAL A 32 5.31 21.16 -2.56
C VAL A 32 5.80 20.28 -1.41
N ILE A 33 6.81 20.70 -0.65
CA ILE A 33 7.29 19.97 0.54
C ILE A 33 6.15 19.86 1.55
N LYS A 34 5.45 20.96 1.84
CA LYS A 34 4.35 20.95 2.80
C LYS A 34 3.13 20.18 2.32
N ALA A 35 2.84 20.24 1.02
CA ALA A 35 1.80 19.43 0.42
C ALA A 35 2.11 17.93 0.46
N LYS A 36 3.40 17.54 0.32
CA LYS A 36 3.86 16.15 0.47
C LYS A 36 3.69 15.63 1.90
N GLU A 37 3.99 16.44 2.91
CA GLU A 37 3.73 16.11 4.32
C GLU A 37 2.22 15.92 4.58
N LEU A 38 1.40 16.88 4.16
CA LEU A 38 -0.06 16.81 4.31
C LEU A 38 -0.67 15.62 3.56
N ALA A 39 -0.17 15.30 2.36
CA ALA A 39 -0.62 14.15 1.57
C ALA A 39 -0.32 12.82 2.27
N LYS A 40 0.84 12.75 2.94
CA LYS A 40 1.30 11.59 3.69
C LYS A 40 0.45 11.35 4.94
N ASP A 41 0.20 12.38 5.73
CA ASP A 41 -0.62 12.29 6.94
C ASP A 41 -2.07 11.92 6.61
N SER A 42 -2.61 12.51 5.54
CA SER A 42 -3.98 12.26 5.12
C SER A 42 -4.15 11.02 4.22
N LYS A 43 -3.06 10.35 3.82
CA LYS A 43 -3.05 9.23 2.85
C LYS A 43 -3.77 9.56 1.53
N THR A 44 -3.54 10.75 1.00
CA THR A 44 -4.23 11.27 -0.19
C THR A 44 -3.32 11.36 -1.41
N ILE A 45 -3.91 11.64 -2.57
CA ILE A 45 -3.17 11.90 -3.81
C ILE A 45 -2.80 13.39 -3.85
N LEU A 46 -1.52 13.67 -4.09
CA LEU A 46 -1.02 15.00 -4.38
C LEU A 46 -1.09 15.23 -5.90
N LYS A 47 -1.68 16.35 -6.30
CA LYS A 47 -1.65 16.86 -7.68
C LYS A 47 -1.02 18.24 -7.68
N VAL A 48 0.09 18.40 -8.38
CA VAL A 48 0.78 19.67 -8.56
C VAL A 48 0.39 20.22 -9.93
N TYR A 49 0.00 21.47 -9.99
CA TYR A 49 -0.37 22.16 -11.23
C TYR A 49 0.65 23.25 -11.54
N ASN A 50 0.82 23.55 -12.82
CA ASN A 50 1.59 24.69 -13.31
C ASN A 50 0.70 25.95 -13.39
N ASP A 51 1.34 27.08 -13.66
CA ASP A 51 0.75 28.42 -13.77
C ASP A 51 -0.45 28.47 -14.76
N ASP A 52 -0.45 27.64 -15.81
CA ASP A 52 -1.56 27.54 -16.79
C ASP A 52 -2.69 26.58 -16.37
N ASP A 53 -2.79 26.26 -15.08
CA ASP A 53 -3.68 25.25 -14.50
C ASP A 53 -3.55 23.85 -15.15
N THR A 54 -2.39 23.60 -15.76
CA THR A 54 -2.03 22.31 -16.36
C THR A 54 -1.43 21.38 -15.30
N LEU A 55 -1.87 20.13 -15.28
CA LEU A 55 -1.35 19.14 -14.33
C LEU A 55 0.13 18.86 -14.61
N TYR A 56 0.99 19.21 -13.65
CA TYR A 56 2.43 19.02 -13.74
C TYR A 56 2.87 17.66 -13.20
N GLU A 57 2.42 17.31 -12.00
CA GLU A 57 2.81 16.07 -11.34
C GLU A 57 1.63 15.48 -10.58
N THR A 58 1.51 14.15 -10.61
CA THR A 58 0.64 13.41 -9.69
C THR A 58 1.48 12.44 -8.89
N SER A 59 1.51 12.63 -7.57
CA SER A 59 2.26 11.78 -6.65
C SER A 59 1.29 11.13 -5.66
N ASN A 60 1.31 9.81 -5.57
CA ASN A 60 0.57 9.08 -4.53
C ASN A 60 1.33 9.21 -3.20
N TYR A 61 0.63 9.32 -2.06
CA TYR A 61 1.26 9.30 -0.73
C TYR A 61 2.23 8.12 -0.56
N THR A 62 2.00 7.00 -1.24
CA THR A 62 2.90 5.83 -1.24
C THR A 62 4.24 6.09 -1.92
N SER A 63 4.29 6.98 -2.90
CA SER A 63 5.50 7.39 -3.63
C SER A 63 6.32 8.43 -2.87
N ILE A 64 5.73 9.02 -1.82
CA ILE A 64 6.33 10.05 -0.96
C ILE A 64 6.92 9.43 0.34
N LEU A 65 6.66 8.13 0.59
CA LEU A 65 7.14 7.46 1.79
C LEU A 65 8.67 7.36 1.82
N SER A 66 9.25 7.66 2.97
CA SER A 66 10.67 7.38 3.20
C SER A 66 10.95 5.88 3.08
N PRO A 67 12.21 5.45 2.80
CA PRO A 67 12.56 4.04 2.72
C PRO A 67 12.15 3.23 3.96
N THR A 68 12.20 3.85 5.14
CA THR A 68 11.79 3.23 6.41
C THR A 68 10.28 3.00 6.47
N GLU A 69 9.48 3.98 6.07
CA GLU A 69 8.02 3.90 6.07
C GLU A 69 7.50 2.95 5.00
N TRP A 70 8.14 2.95 3.84
CA TRP A 70 7.90 1.97 2.79
C TRP A 70 8.13 0.54 3.32
N SER A 71 9.23 0.30 4.04
CA SER A 71 9.51 -0.98 4.67
C SER A 71 8.45 -1.39 5.70
N LEU A 72 7.98 -0.46 6.54
CA LEU A 72 6.92 -0.73 7.51
C LEU A 72 5.60 -1.10 6.83
N LYS A 73 5.22 -0.39 5.78
CA LYS A 73 4.05 -0.71 4.98
C LYS A 73 4.15 -2.12 4.37
N LEU A 74 5.27 -2.44 3.72
CA LEU A 74 5.51 -3.76 3.14
C LEU A 74 5.44 -4.89 4.17
N LYS A 75 5.93 -4.65 5.40
CA LYS A 75 5.80 -5.62 6.51
C LYS A 75 4.34 -5.84 6.89
N SER A 76 3.54 -4.77 6.93
CA SER A 76 2.10 -4.86 7.22
C SER A 76 1.37 -5.66 6.12
N ASP A 77 1.60 -5.30 4.86
CA ASP A 77 0.99 -5.97 3.70
C ASP A 77 1.33 -7.47 3.67
N PHE A 78 2.59 -7.82 3.97
CA PHE A 78 3.02 -9.21 4.09
C PHE A 78 2.30 -9.95 5.23
N LYS A 79 2.13 -9.32 6.40
CA LYS A 79 1.42 -9.94 7.55
C LYS A 79 -0.05 -10.21 7.20
N ILE A 80 -0.72 -9.27 6.53
CA ILE A 80 -2.10 -9.42 6.09
C ILE A 80 -2.21 -10.58 5.09
N ALA A 81 -1.40 -10.58 4.03
CA ALA A 81 -1.42 -11.64 3.03
C ALA A 81 -1.10 -13.02 3.62
N LYS A 82 -0.15 -13.09 4.58
CA LYS A 82 0.16 -14.32 5.32
C LYS A 82 -1.04 -14.82 6.12
N ALA A 83 -1.71 -13.93 6.85
CA ALA A 83 -2.89 -14.28 7.65
C ALA A 83 -4.02 -14.80 6.77
N GLU A 84 -4.31 -14.12 5.66
CA GLU A 84 -5.34 -14.52 4.70
C GLU A 84 -5.06 -15.89 4.07
N TYR A 85 -3.80 -16.18 3.74
CA TYR A 85 -3.40 -17.49 3.23
C TYR A 85 -3.58 -18.59 4.29
N LEU A 86 -3.17 -18.33 5.53
CA LEU A 86 -3.30 -19.29 6.63
C LEU A 86 -4.78 -19.57 6.98
N ILE A 87 -5.63 -18.55 6.98
CA ILE A 87 -7.07 -18.71 7.20
C ILE A 87 -7.68 -19.60 6.11
N SER A 88 -7.36 -19.34 4.84
CA SER A 88 -7.85 -20.16 3.72
C SER A 88 -7.34 -21.60 3.80
N LYS A 89 -6.09 -21.82 4.22
CA LYS A 89 -5.52 -23.16 4.46
C LYS A 89 -6.25 -23.90 5.59
N LYS A 90 -6.58 -23.21 6.69
CA LYS A 90 -7.33 -23.79 7.81
C LYS A 90 -8.75 -24.16 7.38
N ARG A 91 -9.46 -23.26 6.69
CA ARG A 91 -10.82 -23.52 6.18
C ARG A 91 -10.88 -24.72 5.24
N GLU A 92 -9.91 -24.87 4.35
CA GLU A 92 -9.81 -26.04 3.47
C GLU A 92 -9.71 -27.35 4.28
N LYS A 93 -8.88 -27.36 5.33
CA LYS A 93 -8.72 -28.53 6.21
C LYS A 93 -10.03 -28.84 6.95
N ASP A 94 -10.67 -27.82 7.52
CA ASP A 94 -11.92 -27.97 8.27
C ASP A 94 -13.04 -28.51 7.36
N LEU A 95 -13.16 -28.01 6.13
CA LEU A 95 -14.12 -28.50 5.13
C LEU A 95 -13.85 -29.95 4.72
N LYS A 96 -12.58 -30.33 4.49
CA LYS A 96 -12.21 -31.73 4.21
C LYS A 96 -12.65 -32.67 5.35
N THR A 97 -12.46 -32.26 6.59
CA THR A 97 -12.92 -33.02 7.77
C THR A 97 -14.45 -33.07 7.83
N ALA A 98 -15.14 -31.96 7.56
CA ALA A 98 -16.60 -31.92 7.56
C ALA A 98 -17.22 -32.82 6.47
N ILE A 99 -16.62 -32.87 5.28
CA ILE A 99 -17.03 -33.77 4.19
C ILE A 99 -16.89 -35.23 4.62
N LYS A 100 -15.75 -35.61 5.21
CA LYS A 100 -15.55 -36.97 5.74
C LYS A 100 -16.63 -37.34 6.77
N LYS A 101 -16.98 -36.42 7.66
CA LYS A 101 -18.05 -36.65 8.66
C LYS A 101 -19.42 -36.81 7.99
N ALA A 102 -19.78 -35.95 7.03
CA ALA A 102 -21.04 -36.02 6.30
C ALA A 102 -21.17 -37.35 5.52
N HIS A 103 -20.07 -37.81 4.93
CA HIS A 103 -20.00 -39.10 4.24
C HIS A 103 -20.27 -40.28 5.19
N VAL A 104 -19.65 -40.28 6.38
CA VAL A 104 -19.83 -41.34 7.39
C VAL A 104 -21.29 -41.44 7.85
N VAL A 105 -21.98 -40.31 8.03
CA VAL A 105 -23.40 -40.29 8.43
C VAL A 105 -24.37 -40.39 7.24
N ARG A 106 -23.87 -40.64 6.02
CA ARG A 106 -24.65 -40.78 4.77
C ARG A 106 -25.56 -39.58 4.46
N ASP A 107 -25.17 -38.37 4.87
CA ASP A 107 -25.89 -37.13 4.59
C ASP A 107 -25.44 -36.55 3.23
N ILE A 108 -26.03 -37.07 2.16
CA ILE A 108 -25.64 -36.81 0.76
C ILE A 108 -25.76 -35.32 0.41
N ASP A 109 -26.85 -34.66 0.83
CA ASP A 109 -27.10 -33.25 0.52
C ASP A 109 -26.09 -32.33 1.20
N LYS A 110 -25.77 -32.61 2.46
CA LYS A 110 -24.73 -31.87 3.19
C LYS A 110 -23.36 -32.10 2.58
N GLU A 111 -23.04 -33.35 2.19
CA GLU A 111 -21.78 -33.66 1.52
C GLU A 111 -21.62 -32.87 0.22
N ARG A 112 -22.66 -32.82 -0.63
CA ARG A 112 -22.66 -32.06 -1.88
C ARG A 112 -22.44 -30.57 -1.65
N LYS A 113 -23.16 -29.96 -0.70
CA LYS A 113 -23.01 -28.53 -0.33
C LYS A 113 -21.58 -28.23 0.16
N LEU A 114 -20.99 -29.13 0.95
CA LEU A 114 -19.62 -28.96 1.46
C LEU A 114 -18.57 -29.10 0.36
N LYS A 115 -18.75 -30.00 -0.62
CA LYS A 115 -17.85 -30.13 -1.78
C LYS A 115 -17.82 -28.87 -2.64
N ILE A 116 -18.97 -28.23 -2.86
CA ILE A 116 -19.04 -26.93 -3.58
C ILE A 116 -18.23 -25.86 -2.84
N ARG A 117 -18.47 -25.69 -1.53
CA ARG A 117 -17.72 -24.74 -0.69
C ARG A 117 -16.21 -25.04 -0.64
N LEU A 118 -15.83 -26.32 -0.68
CA LEU A 118 -14.43 -26.72 -0.74
C LEU A 118 -13.77 -26.22 -2.03
N ASN A 119 -14.42 -26.37 -3.18
CA ASN A 119 -13.89 -25.89 -4.45
C ASN A 119 -13.68 -24.38 -4.45
N GLU A 120 -14.66 -23.61 -3.96
CA GLU A 120 -14.54 -22.15 -3.78
C GLU A 120 -13.37 -21.79 -2.85
N THR A 121 -13.20 -22.53 -1.75
CA THR A 121 -12.12 -22.32 -0.79
C THR A 121 -10.75 -22.63 -1.40
N ILE A 122 -10.64 -23.65 -2.26
CA ILE A 122 -9.41 -23.98 -2.98
C ILE A 122 -9.02 -22.84 -3.93
N LEU A 123 -9.98 -22.31 -4.70
CA LEU A 123 -9.74 -21.17 -5.59
C LEU A 123 -9.30 -19.93 -4.79
N LYS A 124 -9.99 -19.62 -3.70
CA LYS A 124 -9.64 -18.51 -2.80
C LYS A 124 -8.24 -18.70 -2.19
N LYS A 125 -7.89 -19.91 -1.75
CA LYS A 125 -6.56 -20.23 -1.24
C LYS A 125 -5.49 -19.98 -2.29
N ARG A 126 -5.68 -20.45 -3.53
CA ARG A 126 -4.72 -20.24 -4.63
C ARG A 126 -4.48 -18.76 -4.90
N ARG A 127 -5.54 -17.95 -4.92
CA ARG A 127 -5.43 -16.49 -5.04
C ARG A 127 -4.64 -15.88 -3.88
N ASN A 128 -4.97 -16.26 -2.64
CA ASN A 128 -4.26 -15.77 -1.46
C ASN A 128 -2.79 -16.22 -1.43
N GLU A 129 -2.47 -17.38 -1.99
CA GLU A 129 -1.10 -17.90 -2.11
C GLU A 129 -0.26 -17.09 -3.10
N ILE A 130 -0.85 -16.67 -4.22
CA ILE A 130 -0.22 -15.75 -5.18
C ILE A 130 0.05 -14.41 -4.47
N ASN A 131 -0.97 -13.81 -3.86
CA ASN A 131 -0.84 -12.55 -3.12
C ASN A 131 0.23 -12.62 -2.02
N TYR A 132 0.28 -13.74 -1.27
CA TYR A 132 1.29 -13.96 -0.24
C TYR A 132 2.71 -14.04 -0.82
N ARG A 133 2.89 -14.72 -1.95
CA ARG A 133 4.19 -14.80 -2.64
C ARG A 133 4.64 -13.43 -3.15
N GLU A 134 3.74 -12.69 -3.78
CA GLU A 134 4.02 -11.32 -4.27
C GLU A 134 4.37 -10.38 -3.12
N ALA A 135 3.59 -10.39 -2.04
CA ALA A 135 3.86 -9.58 -0.85
C ALA A 135 5.22 -9.92 -0.22
N ARG A 136 5.60 -11.21 -0.23
CA ARG A 136 6.92 -11.66 0.23
C ARG A 136 8.04 -11.11 -0.65
N GLN A 137 7.90 -11.19 -1.97
CA GLN A 137 8.89 -10.67 -2.92
C GLN A 137 9.07 -9.17 -2.76
N ARG A 138 7.97 -8.41 -2.75
CA ARG A 138 8.00 -6.95 -2.53
C ARG A 138 8.66 -6.58 -1.20
N LEU A 139 8.37 -7.31 -0.13
CA LEU A 139 9.03 -7.10 1.15
C LEU A 139 10.54 -7.36 1.06
N GLN A 140 10.97 -8.44 0.41
CA GLN A 140 12.40 -8.74 0.24
C GLN A 140 13.12 -7.64 -0.55
N GLU A 141 12.52 -7.18 -1.65
CA GLU A 141 13.04 -6.09 -2.47
C GLU A 141 13.11 -4.78 -1.68
N GLY A 142 12.02 -4.40 -1.02
CA GLY A 142 11.98 -3.20 -0.18
C GLY A 142 13.02 -3.21 0.95
N MET A 143 13.26 -4.37 1.57
CA MET A 143 14.30 -4.52 2.59
C MET A 143 15.71 -4.40 2.01
N ARG A 144 15.96 -4.88 0.77
CA ARG A 144 17.23 -4.67 0.08
C ARG A 144 17.46 -3.19 -0.23
N THR A 145 16.43 -2.50 -0.70
CA THR A 145 16.49 -1.06 -0.97
C THR A 145 16.76 -0.26 0.31
N LEU A 146 16.09 -0.58 1.42
CA LEU A 146 16.35 0.05 2.71
C LEU A 146 17.80 -0.15 3.17
N ARG A 147 18.36 -1.35 3.03
CA ARG A 147 19.77 -1.62 3.37
C ARG A 147 20.73 -0.80 2.50
N ARG A 148 20.46 -0.66 1.21
CA ARG A 148 21.26 0.17 0.30
C ARG A 148 21.19 1.65 0.67
N ALA A 149 20.00 2.15 1.02
CA ALA A 149 19.80 3.52 1.47
C ALA A 149 20.58 3.83 2.76
N LYS A 150 20.50 2.94 3.76
CA LYS A 150 21.25 3.07 5.01
C LYS A 150 22.77 3.11 4.78
N ARG A 151 23.30 2.19 3.96
CA ARG A 151 24.73 2.17 3.62
C ARG A 151 25.20 3.44 2.90
N LYS A 152 24.36 4.04 2.05
CA LYS A 152 24.69 5.32 1.39
C LYS A 152 24.74 6.46 2.41
N GLN A 153 23.78 6.51 3.34
CA GLN A 153 23.76 7.51 4.40
C GLN A 153 24.98 7.38 5.33
N GLU A 154 25.35 6.15 5.70
CA GLU A 154 26.56 5.87 6.50
C GLU A 154 27.84 6.34 5.79
N LYS A 155 27.98 6.11 4.48
CA LYS A 155 29.13 6.59 3.70
C LYS A 155 29.19 8.12 3.63
N ASN A 156 28.07 8.76 3.34
CA ASN A 156 28.02 10.22 3.26
C ASN A 156 28.31 10.88 4.62
N ASN A 157 27.95 10.24 5.74
CA ASN A 157 28.27 10.76 7.07
C ASN A 157 29.76 10.62 7.44
N ILE A 158 30.50 9.70 6.81
CA ILE A 158 31.94 9.52 7.04
C ILE A 158 32.76 10.55 6.23
N GLU A 159 32.25 11.01 5.08
CA GLU A 159 32.93 12.00 4.22
C GLU A 159 32.76 13.46 4.69
N VAL A 160 31.95 13.71 5.72
CA VAL A 160 31.64 15.06 6.26
C VAL A 160 32.37 15.34 7.59
N ILE A 161 33.33 14.48 7.98
CA ILE A 161 34.18 14.63 9.17
C ILE A 161 35.63 14.77 8.72
#